data_AF-A0A7S2L1Z1-F1
#
_entry.id   AF-A0A7S2L1Z1-F1
#
_cell.length_a   1.000
_cell.length_b   1.000
_cell.length_c   1.000
_cell.angle_alpha   90.00
_cell.angle_beta   90.00
_cell.angle_gamma   90.00
#
_symmetry.space_group_name_H-M   'P 1'
#
loop_
_entity.id
_entity.type
_entity.pdbx_description
1 polymer ?
#
loop_
_entity_poly.entity_id
_entity_poly.type
_entity_poly.pdbx_seq_one_letter_code
_entity_poly.pdbx_strand_id
1 'polypeptide(L)'
;KGKSVEDMSYCAKRAEGILARMIELASPSIISAANNNNNNNVQSSTPTLLPNRVCFNSCMAAWANCGIRGQYAAKKTERLLRQMEQLYNITGDIDTKPDIVSYGTVINAWASSGAGRQ
;
A
#
# COMPACT_ATOMS: atom_id res chain seq x y z
N LYS A 1 -28.45 -11.93 9.81
CA LYS A 1 -27.04 -12.44 9.84
C LYS A 1 -26.11 -11.32 9.39
N GLY A 2 -25.75 -10.40 10.29
CA GLY A 2 -24.80 -9.34 9.98
C GLY A 2 -23.38 -9.89 10.12
N LYS A 3 -22.55 -9.82 9.07
CA LYS A 3 -21.11 -10.06 9.22
C LYS A 3 -20.57 -9.03 10.21
N SER A 4 -19.77 -9.44 11.18
CA SER A 4 -19.21 -8.52 12.15
C SER A 4 -18.26 -7.55 11.41
N VAL A 5 -18.19 -6.28 11.82
CA VAL A 5 -17.33 -5.27 11.17
C VAL A 5 -15.86 -5.73 11.13
N GLU A 6 -15.47 -6.57 12.10
CA GLU A 6 -14.17 -7.20 12.18
C GLU A 6 -13.89 -8.16 11.01
N ASP A 7 -14.86 -8.99 10.63
CA ASP A 7 -14.75 -9.94 9.51
C ASP A 7 -14.62 -9.22 8.16
N MET A 8 -15.35 -8.11 8.01
CA MET A 8 -15.31 -7.26 6.81
C MET A 8 -13.92 -6.60 6.63
N SER A 9 -13.28 -6.22 7.74
CA SER A 9 -11.95 -5.59 7.73
C SER A 9 -10.77 -6.58 7.64
N TYR A 10 -11.01 -7.89 7.79
CA TYR A 10 -9.96 -8.87 8.02
C TYR A 10 -8.98 -8.99 6.83
N CYS A 11 -9.52 -9.08 5.61
CA CYS A 11 -8.72 -9.14 4.39
C CYS A 11 -7.89 -7.86 4.17
N ALA A 12 -8.47 -6.68 4.45
CA ALA A 12 -7.79 -5.40 4.31
C ALA A 12 -6.66 -5.21 5.35
N LYS A 13 -6.89 -5.63 6.60
CA LYS A 13 -5.86 -5.66 7.66
C LYS A 13 -4.72 -6.61 7.32
N ARG A 14 -5.03 -7.80 6.77
CA ARG A 14 -4.01 -8.76 6.31
C ARG A 14 -3.18 -8.20 5.17
N ALA A 15 -3.82 -7.56 4.18
CA ALA A 15 -3.13 -6.92 3.07
C ALA A 15 -2.21 -5.79 3.57
N GLU A 16 -2.69 -4.93 4.48
CA GLU A 16 -1.88 -3.89 5.13
C GLU A 16 -0.67 -4.48 5.87
N GLY A 17 -0.84 -5.61 6.57
CA GLY A 17 0.25 -6.30 7.25
C GLY A 17 1.32 -6.86 6.31
N ILE A 18 0.91 -7.40 5.16
CA ILE A 18 1.85 -7.88 4.12
C ILE A 18 2.64 -6.69 3.56
N LEU A 19 1.96 -5.58 3.27
CA LEU A 19 2.58 -4.37 2.76
C LEU A 19 3.56 -3.75 3.77
N ALA A 20 3.19 -3.67 5.04
CA ALA A 20 4.05 -3.16 6.10
C ALA A 20 5.33 -3.99 6.22
N ARG A 21 5.21 -5.32 6.15
CA ARG A 21 6.35 -6.23 6.20
C ARG A 21 7.26 -6.08 4.96
N MET A 22 6.68 -5.78 3.80
CA MET A 22 7.43 -5.48 2.58
C MET A 22 8.29 -4.21 2.74
N ILE A 23 7.73 -3.15 3.34
CA ILE A 23 8.46 -1.90 3.65
C ILE A 23 9.56 -2.15 4.69
N GLU A 24 9.26 -2.91 5.74
CA GLU A 24 10.21 -3.22 6.82
C GLU A 24 11.43 -4.00 6.30
N LEU A 25 11.21 -5.00 5.44
CA LEU A 25 12.28 -5.79 4.82
C LEU A 25 13.07 -5.03 3.74
N ALA A 26 12.52 -3.94 3.20
CA ALA A 26 13.23 -3.06 2.28
C ALA A 26 14.24 -2.12 2.99
N SER A 27 14.05 -1.83 4.28
CA SER A 27 14.88 -0.87 5.01
C SER A 27 16.37 -1.28 5.19
N PRO A 28 16.72 -2.57 5.39
CA PRO A 28 18.12 -3.02 5.47
C PRO A 28 18.87 -2.92 4.13
N SER A 29 18.17 -3.03 3.01
CA SER A 29 18.76 -3.02 1.66
C SER A 29 18.98 -1.59 1.13
N ILE A 30 18.14 -0.62 1.51
CA ILE A 30 18.33 0.80 1.16
C ILE A 30 19.57 1.40 1.87
N ILE A 31 19.80 1.06 3.15
CA ILE A 31 20.97 1.56 3.91
C ILE A 31 22.28 0.95 3.40
N SER A 32 22.27 -0.30 2.94
CA SER A 32 23.46 -0.99 2.41
C SER A 32 23.76 -0.66 0.94
N ALA A 33 22.74 -0.39 0.12
CA ALA A 33 22.93 0.03 -1.28
C ALA A 33 23.51 1.46 -1.41
N ALA A 34 23.19 2.36 -0.48
CA ALA A 34 23.76 3.71 -0.47
C ALA A 34 25.28 3.75 -0.15
N ASN A 35 25.83 2.69 0.44
CA ASN A 35 27.22 2.64 0.92
C ASN A 35 28.19 1.77 0.07
N ASN A 36 27.71 1.04 -0.95
CA ASN A 36 28.57 0.14 -1.71
C ASN A 36 28.68 0.53 -3.20
N ASN A 37 29.49 1.56 -3.46
CA ASN A 37 30.25 1.66 -4.70
C ASN A 37 31.36 0.60 -4.67
N ASN A 38 31.05 -0.64 -5.04
CA ASN A 38 32.06 -1.49 -5.67
C ASN A 38 31.44 -2.63 -6.45
N ASN A 39 31.87 -2.70 -7.72
CA ASN A 39 31.73 -3.83 -8.61
C ASN A 39 31.97 -5.15 -7.88
N ASN A 40 31.07 -6.11 -8.05
CA ASN A 40 31.38 -7.41 -8.66
C ASN A 40 30.17 -8.36 -8.52
N ASN A 41 29.65 -8.76 -9.68
CA ASN A 41 29.08 -10.08 -9.98
C ASN A 41 28.46 -10.85 -8.80
N VAL A 42 27.22 -10.51 -8.45
CA VAL A 42 26.34 -11.42 -7.72
C VAL A 42 25.02 -11.54 -8.50
N GLN A 43 24.90 -12.62 -9.28
CA GLN A 43 23.62 -13.17 -9.68
C GLN A 43 22.88 -13.66 -8.43
N SER A 44 22.31 -12.73 -7.68
CA SER A 44 21.23 -12.98 -6.73
C SER A 44 20.09 -12.09 -7.16
N SER A 45 19.16 -12.65 -7.91
CA SER A 45 17.85 -12.07 -8.16
C SER A 45 17.09 -11.96 -6.84
N THR A 46 17.55 -11.13 -5.90
CA THR A 46 16.70 -10.60 -4.85
C THR A 46 15.96 -9.46 -5.54
N PRO A 47 14.72 -9.65 -6.02
CA PRO A 47 13.91 -8.49 -6.36
C PRO A 47 13.97 -7.60 -5.13
N THR A 48 14.39 -6.35 -5.31
CA THR A 48 14.27 -5.33 -4.28
C THR A 48 12.84 -5.47 -3.75
N LEU A 49 12.69 -5.89 -2.48
CA LEU A 49 11.38 -6.17 -1.87
C LEU A 49 10.61 -4.87 -1.59
N LEU A 50 10.76 -3.89 -2.47
CA LEU A 50 10.05 -2.64 -2.45
C LEU A 50 8.60 -2.91 -2.87
N PRO A 51 7.62 -2.46 -2.09
CA PRO A 51 6.24 -2.53 -2.52
C PRO A 51 6.04 -1.62 -3.73
N ASN A 52 5.70 -2.23 -4.86
CA ASN A 52 5.39 -1.51 -6.07
C ASN A 52 3.96 -0.93 -6.02
N ARG A 53 3.63 -0.15 -7.05
CA ARG A 53 2.29 0.42 -7.27
C ARG A 53 1.17 -0.62 -7.20
N VAL A 54 1.40 -1.83 -7.69
CA VAL A 54 0.39 -2.90 -7.67
C VAL A 54 0.07 -3.31 -6.24
N CYS A 55 1.09 -3.44 -5.37
CA CYS A 55 0.90 -3.75 -3.96
C CYS A 55 0.06 -2.69 -3.24
N PHE A 56 0.36 -1.41 -3.46
CA PHE A 56 -0.39 -0.30 -2.89
C PHE A 56 -1.82 -0.23 -3.42
N ASN A 57 -2.00 -0.27 -4.75
CA ASN A 57 -3.32 -0.22 -5.38
C ASN A 57 -4.18 -1.41 -4.95
N SER A 58 -3.62 -2.60 -4.80
CA SER A 58 -4.34 -3.78 -4.33
C SER A 58 -4.80 -3.63 -2.87
N CYS A 59 -3.93 -3.11 -1.99
CA CYS A 59 -4.32 -2.84 -0.59
C CYS A 59 -5.39 -1.75 -0.49
N MET A 60 -5.24 -0.66 -1.25
CA MET A 60 -6.22 0.42 -1.30
C MET A 60 -7.56 -0.05 -1.85
N ALA A 61 -7.57 -0.90 -2.89
CA ALA A 61 -8.79 -1.50 -3.42
C ALA A 61 -9.46 -2.44 -2.42
N ALA A 62 -8.68 -3.21 -1.64
CA ALA A 62 -9.20 -4.05 -0.58
C ALA A 62 -9.90 -3.21 0.51
N TRP A 63 -9.29 -2.10 0.93
CA TRP A 63 -9.93 -1.16 1.86
C TRP A 63 -11.17 -0.50 1.26
N ALA A 64 -11.11 -0.01 0.02
CA ALA A 64 -12.25 0.61 -0.65
C ALA A 64 -13.46 -0.34 -0.80
N ASN A 65 -13.20 -1.64 -0.96
CA ASN A 65 -14.23 -2.66 -1.19
C ASN A 65 -14.58 -3.53 0.03
N CYS A 66 -13.94 -3.33 1.19
CA CYS A 66 -14.14 -4.19 2.37
C CYS A 66 -15.58 -4.16 2.93
N GLY A 67 -16.42 -3.23 2.47
CA GLY A 67 -17.83 -3.12 2.91
C GLY A 67 -17.99 -2.54 4.31
N ILE A 68 -16.91 -2.07 4.94
CA ILE A 68 -16.98 -1.30 6.18
C ILE A 68 -17.74 0.00 5.90
N ARG A 69 -18.85 0.20 6.61
CA ARG A 69 -19.60 1.45 6.55
C ARG A 69 -18.84 2.56 7.28
N GLY A 70 -18.80 3.74 6.68
CA GLY A 70 -18.22 4.94 7.26
C GLY A 70 -16.76 5.21 6.87
N GLN A 71 -16.17 6.22 7.51
CA GLN A 71 -14.91 6.85 7.08
C GLN A 71 -13.66 6.02 7.39
N TYR A 72 -13.77 4.89 8.09
CA TYR A 72 -12.61 4.11 8.54
C TYR A 72 -11.78 3.58 7.35
N ALA A 73 -12.45 2.95 6.39
CA ALA A 73 -11.81 2.43 5.18
C ALA A 73 -11.22 3.56 4.33
N ALA A 74 -11.93 4.69 4.20
CA ALA A 74 -11.45 5.85 3.44
C ALA A 74 -10.18 6.46 4.06
N LYS A 75 -10.14 6.67 5.38
CA LYS A 75 -8.97 7.16 6.11
C LYS A 75 -7.76 6.22 5.96
N LYS A 76 -8.00 4.90 5.99
CA LYS A 76 -6.95 3.89 5.76
C LYS A 76 -6.40 3.94 4.35
N THR A 77 -7.29 4.06 3.36
CA THR A 77 -6.92 4.18 1.94
C THR A 77 -6.10 5.45 1.69
N GLU A 78 -6.51 6.59 2.26
CA GLU A 78 -5.76 7.85 2.18
C GLU A 78 -4.37 7.73 2.83
N ARG A 79 -4.28 7.05 3.98
CA ARG A 79 -2.99 6.81 4.64
C ARG A 79 -2.03 6.01 3.77
N LEU A 80 -2.54 4.98 3.07
CA LEU A 80 -1.74 4.18 2.14
C LEU A 80 -1.24 5.02 0.95
N LEU A 81 -2.07 5.90 0.41
CA LEU A 81 -1.67 6.82 -0.66
C LEU A 81 -0.53 7.75 -0.20
N ARG A 82 -0.63 8.33 1.00
CA ARG A 82 0.43 9.18 1.58
C ARG A 82 1.72 8.40 1.82
N GLN A 83 1.63 7.13 2.24
CA GLN A 83 2.81 6.27 2.38
C GLN A 83 3.48 6.00 1.03
N MET A 84 2.68 5.82 -0.03
CA MET A 84 3.18 5.66 -1.39
C MET A 84 3.92 6.92 -1.88
N GLU A 85 3.38 8.13 -1.62
CA GLU A 85 4.05 9.41 -1.88
C GLU A 85 5.38 9.55 -1.11
N GLN A 86 5.38 9.18 0.17
CA GLN A 86 6.58 9.23 1.00
C GLN A 86 7.67 8.27 0.51
N LEU A 87 7.29 7.05 0.13
CA LEU A 87 8.24 6.08 -0.43
C LEU A 87 8.82 6.56 -1.75
N TYR A 88 8.00 7.15 -2.63
CA TYR A 88 8.49 7.77 -3.85
C TYR A 88 9.51 8.88 -3.55
N ASN A 89 9.25 9.72 -2.55
CA ASN A 89 10.16 10.79 -2.16
C ASN A 89 11.50 10.28 -1.59
N ILE A 90 11.48 9.13 -0.90
CA ILE A 90 12.69 8.54 -0.28
C ILE A 90 13.50 7.73 -1.30
N THR A 91 12.83 6.96 -2.16
CA THR A 91 13.47 6.01 -3.08
C THR A 91 13.74 6.60 -4.47
N GLY A 92 12.94 7.59 -4.90
CA GLY A 92 12.91 8.07 -6.27
C GLY A 92 12.37 7.06 -7.29
N ASP A 93 11.83 5.92 -6.82
CA ASP A 93 11.41 4.83 -7.68
C ASP A 93 10.05 5.12 -8.31
N ILE A 94 10.01 5.22 -9.65
CA ILE A 94 8.79 5.45 -10.44
C ILE A 94 7.72 4.41 -10.15
N ASP A 95 8.09 3.18 -9.80
CA ASP A 95 7.13 2.13 -9.47
C ASP A 95 6.39 2.38 -8.15
N THR A 96 6.88 3.29 -7.30
CA THR A 96 6.20 3.73 -6.07
C THR A 96 5.46 5.05 -6.25
N LYS A 97 5.47 5.65 -7.44
CA LYS A 97 4.77 6.90 -7.72
C LYS A 97 3.27 6.69 -7.82
N PRO A 98 2.44 7.41 -7.04
CA PRO A 98 0.99 7.33 -7.17
C PRO A 98 0.55 7.72 -8.58
N ASP A 99 -0.43 7.00 -9.11
CA ASP A 99 -1.00 7.28 -10.43
C ASP A 99 -2.48 7.67 -10.33
N ILE A 100 -3.09 7.91 -11.49
CA ILE A 100 -4.50 8.27 -11.61
C ILE A 100 -5.39 7.22 -10.94
N VAL A 101 -5.00 5.94 -10.97
CA VAL A 101 -5.73 4.84 -10.33
C VAL A 101 -5.60 4.92 -8.81
N SER A 102 -4.42 5.22 -8.27
CA SER A 102 -4.19 5.42 -6.83
C SER A 102 -5.09 6.53 -6.27
N TYR A 103 -5.10 7.70 -6.91
CA TYR A 103 -5.96 8.82 -6.51
C TYR A 103 -7.45 8.50 -6.70
N GLY A 104 -7.82 7.90 -7.84
CA GLY A 104 -9.21 7.48 -8.11
C GLY A 104 -9.74 6.49 -7.07
N THR A 105 -8.88 5.60 -6.57
CA THR A 105 -9.24 4.62 -5.52
C THR A 105 -9.55 5.31 -4.20
N VAL A 106 -8.75 6.30 -3.79
CA VAL A 106 -9.01 7.09 -2.57
C VAL A 106 -10.31 7.88 -2.69
N ILE A 107 -10.55 8.54 -3.83
CA ILE A 107 -11.79 9.28 -4.09
C ILE A 107 -12.99 8.33 -4.01
N ASN A 108 -12.92 7.16 -4.65
CA ASN A 108 -13.98 6.16 -4.60
C ASN A 108 -14.23 5.64 -3.17
N ALA A 109 -13.17 5.44 -2.38
CA ALA A 109 -13.28 5.04 -0.98
C ALA A 109 -14.00 6.11 -0.14
N TRP A 110 -13.68 7.39 -0.33
CA TRP A 110 -14.37 8.50 0.34
C TRP A 110 -15.82 8.65 -0.12
N ALA A 111 -16.09 8.54 -1.43
CA ALA A 111 -17.45 8.57 -1.97
C ALA A 111 -18.31 7.43 -1.38
N SER A 112 -17.75 6.23 -1.30
CA SER A 112 -18.40 5.06 -0.68
C SER A 112 -18.56 5.17 0.84
N SER A 113 -17.78 6.02 1.51
CA SER A 113 -17.84 6.19 2.96
C SER A 113 -19.05 6.99 3.44
N GLY A 114 -19.53 7.92 2.61
CA GLY A 114 -20.71 8.76 2.88
C GLY A 114 -21.99 8.23 2.23
N ALA A 115 -21.88 7.57 1.08
CA ALA A 115 -23.00 6.88 0.47
C ALA A 115 -23.24 5.56 1.21
N GLY A 116 -24.15 5.56 2.18
CA GLY A 116 -24.71 4.32 2.68
C GLY A 116 -25.26 3.54 1.49
N ARG A 117 -24.60 2.45 1.08
CA ARG A 117 -25.18 1.47 0.14
C ARG A 117 -26.50 1.01 0.78
N GLN A 118 -27.61 1.54 0.27
CA GLN A 118 -28.95 1.07 0.59
C GLN A 118 -29.18 -0.28 -0.10
#